data_AF-A0A7Y3HR68-F1
#
_entry.id   AF-A0A7Y3HR68-F1
#
_cell.length_a   1.000
_cell.length_b   1.000
_cell.length_c   1.000
_cell.angle_alpha   90.00
_cell.angle_beta   90.00
_cell.angle_gamma   90.00
#
_symmetry.space_group_name_H-M   'P 1'
#
loop_
_entity.id
_entity.type
_entity.pdbx_description
1 polymer ?
#
loop_
_entity_poly.entity_id
_entity_poly.type
_entity_poly.pdbx_seq_one_letter_code
_entity_poly.pdbx_strand_id
1 'polypeptide(L)'
;MNKINLSAYQPIVDIQDNIVFANNGNVVLCYKGNLPEIYSLSEKDFEDMHGAWFQALKSLPVGTVVHKQDIYLKKSYSSEQLPNSTFLEKATHEHFKGRGHIEHSCYLFFILTKNKALNNPKYVNPFRKVSKGIVQELDDNIKSFANSVSDSVSFINNSRKMDFVSLKAEEIQQLTSSYFNGFNEGYDTDILLDKKSVNIGENHFDALAINSELCFGESVQSSKTNEKFTSDDFVFHQGFIDGLGLTLNENHIVNQILYLDDKQKWRKLLDKKIEELNKSSNFGSQNKVVLGKIQHI
;
A
#
# COMPACT_ATOMS: atom_id res chain seq x y z
N MET A 1 -30.94 -6.26 15.57
CA MET A 1 -29.47 -6.21 15.50
C MET A 1 -28.92 -6.13 16.91
N ASN A 2 -27.96 -6.97 17.28
CA ASN A 2 -27.27 -6.83 18.57
C ASN A 2 -26.46 -5.53 18.54
N LYS A 3 -26.64 -4.65 19.53
CA LYS A 3 -25.82 -3.45 19.68
C LYS A 3 -24.39 -3.88 20.02
N ILE A 4 -23.44 -3.62 19.13
CA ILE A 4 -22.01 -3.83 19.37
C ILE A 4 -21.49 -2.58 20.07
N ASN A 5 -20.86 -2.75 21.24
CA ASN A 5 -20.18 -1.64 21.90
C ASN A 5 -18.79 -1.47 21.26
N LEU A 6 -18.66 -0.47 20.37
CA LEU A 6 -17.41 -0.19 19.64
C LEU A 6 -16.26 0.19 20.58
N SER A 7 -16.54 0.86 21.70
CA SER A 7 -15.50 1.21 22.68
C SER A 7 -14.94 -0.01 23.40
N ALA A 8 -15.71 -1.10 23.47
CA ALA A 8 -15.29 -2.35 24.09
C ALA A 8 -14.58 -3.30 23.10
N TYR A 9 -14.65 -3.05 21.79
CA TYR A 9 -14.16 -3.94 20.74
C TYR A 9 -13.33 -3.20 19.70
N GLN A 10 -12.21 -2.63 20.12
CA GLN A 10 -11.29 -1.97 19.21
C GLN A 10 -10.67 -2.98 18.21
N PRO A 11 -10.47 -2.60 16.93
CA PRO A 11 -9.78 -3.43 15.95
C PRO A 11 -8.32 -3.73 16.33
N ILE A 12 -7.68 -2.78 16.99
CA ILE A 12 -6.32 -2.88 17.53
C ILE A 12 -6.43 -3.30 19.00
N VAL A 13 -5.76 -4.41 19.35
CA VAL A 13 -5.71 -4.93 20.72
C VAL A 13 -4.55 -4.32 21.49
N ASP A 14 -3.39 -4.24 20.84
CA ASP A 14 -2.16 -3.72 21.43
C ASP A 14 -1.22 -3.18 20.34
N ILE A 15 -0.35 -2.26 20.71
CA ILE A 15 0.73 -1.72 19.87
C ILE A 15 2.02 -1.78 20.67
N GLN A 16 2.98 -2.57 20.18
CA GLN A 16 4.31 -2.70 20.77
C GLN A 16 5.33 -2.20 19.76
N ASP A 17 5.98 -1.07 20.05
CA ASP A 17 6.86 -0.35 19.12
C ASP A 17 6.15 -0.05 17.78
N ASN A 18 6.58 -0.70 16.70
CA ASN A 18 5.99 -0.58 15.36
C ASN A 18 5.11 -1.78 14.99
N ILE A 19 4.78 -2.64 15.95
CA ILE A 19 4.02 -3.87 15.77
C ILE A 19 2.60 -3.68 16.31
N VAL A 20 1.61 -3.90 15.45
CA VAL A 20 0.18 -3.86 15.80
C VAL A 20 -0.36 -5.27 15.92
N PHE A 21 -1.00 -5.55 17.05
CA PHE A 21 -1.74 -6.78 17.29
C PHE A 21 -3.22 -6.53 17.02
N ALA A 22 -3.73 -7.08 15.93
CA ALA A 22 -5.13 -6.93 15.56
C ALA A 22 -6.01 -7.95 16.29
N ASN A 23 -7.29 -7.60 16.52
CA ASN A 23 -8.24 -8.46 17.23
C ASN A 23 -8.62 -9.75 16.49
N ASN A 24 -8.24 -9.87 15.22
CA ASN A 24 -8.37 -11.08 14.42
C ASN A 24 -7.18 -12.04 14.57
N GLY A 25 -6.15 -11.65 15.33
CA GLY A 25 -4.91 -12.39 15.54
C GLY A 25 -3.87 -12.17 14.44
N ASN A 26 -4.08 -11.21 13.54
CA ASN A 26 -3.02 -10.77 12.62
C ASN A 26 -2.04 -9.87 13.35
N VAL A 27 -0.78 -9.96 12.95
CA VAL A 27 0.30 -9.09 13.43
C VAL A 27 0.75 -8.23 12.26
N VAL A 28 0.85 -6.92 12.47
CA VAL A 28 1.20 -5.95 11.42
C VAL A 28 2.45 -5.18 11.84
N LEU A 29 3.48 -5.17 11.01
CA LEU A 29 4.62 -4.26 11.18
C LEU A 29 4.40 -3.02 10.31
N CYS A 30 4.54 -1.84 10.93
CA CYS A 30 4.18 -0.56 10.35
C CYS A 30 5.44 0.28 10.05
N TYR A 31 5.53 0.78 8.83
CA TYR A 31 6.63 1.65 8.36
C TYR A 31 6.07 2.86 7.63
N LYS A 32 6.80 3.98 7.72
CA LYS A 32 6.59 5.18 6.91
C LYS A 32 7.67 5.28 5.85
N GLY A 33 7.28 5.54 4.62
CA GLY A 33 8.17 5.66 3.47
C GLY A 33 8.45 7.11 3.09
N ASN A 34 9.73 7.42 2.89
CA ASN A 34 10.21 8.59 2.20
C ASN A 34 10.58 8.18 0.77
N LEU A 35 9.84 8.68 -0.21
CA LEU A 35 10.03 8.36 -1.63
C LEU A 35 10.77 9.49 -2.34
N PRO A 36 11.42 9.22 -3.49
CA PRO A 36 12.01 10.25 -4.32
C PRO A 36 11.03 11.34 -4.75
N GLU A 37 11.57 12.54 -4.96
CA GLU A 37 10.83 13.63 -5.57
C GLU A 37 10.37 13.28 -6.98
N ILE A 38 9.21 13.79 -7.37
CA ILE A 38 8.68 13.58 -8.71
C ILE A 38 9.66 14.13 -9.75
N TYR A 39 9.80 13.41 -10.87
CA TYR A 39 10.67 13.79 -11.98
C TYR A 39 12.18 13.82 -11.65
N SER A 40 12.60 13.32 -10.49
CA SER A 40 14.03 13.23 -10.12
C SER A 40 14.69 11.91 -10.56
N LEU A 41 13.94 10.99 -11.17
CA LEU A 41 14.38 9.63 -11.46
C LEU A 41 14.47 9.39 -12.98
N SER A 42 15.52 8.69 -13.39
CA SER A 42 15.68 8.14 -14.74
C SER A 42 14.98 6.80 -14.90
N GLU A 43 14.84 6.32 -16.13
CA GLU A 43 14.34 4.96 -16.42
C GLU A 43 15.09 3.89 -15.62
N LYS A 44 16.42 3.99 -15.60
CA LYS A 44 17.28 3.04 -14.89
C LYS A 44 17.03 3.08 -13.38
N ASP A 45 16.78 4.26 -12.82
CA ASP A 45 16.46 4.35 -11.39
C ASP A 45 15.15 3.64 -11.05
N PHE A 46 14.15 3.70 -11.93
CA PHE A 46 12.90 2.94 -11.76
C PHE A 46 13.13 1.43 -11.83
N GLU A 47 13.97 0.95 -12.74
CA GLU A 47 14.37 -0.46 -12.81
C GLU A 47 15.14 -0.91 -11.56
N ASP A 48 16.08 -0.09 -11.08
CA ASP A 48 16.84 -0.37 -9.86
C ASP A 48 15.90 -0.42 -8.62
N MET A 49 14.94 0.51 -8.53
CA MET A 49 13.90 0.50 -7.49
C MET A 49 13.00 -0.72 -7.59
N HIS A 50 12.58 -1.10 -8.80
CA HIS A 50 11.79 -2.31 -9.03
C HIS A 50 12.54 -3.57 -8.59
N GLY A 51 13.82 -3.68 -8.96
CA GLY A 51 14.71 -4.75 -8.50
C GLY A 51 14.84 -4.80 -6.99
N ALA A 52 14.96 -3.63 -6.34
CA ALA A 52 15.02 -3.52 -4.88
C ALA A 52 13.75 -4.09 -4.21
N TRP A 53 12.57 -3.66 -4.69
CA TRP A 53 11.28 -4.20 -4.23
C TRP A 53 11.16 -5.69 -4.48
N PHE A 54 11.50 -6.16 -5.68
CA PHE A 54 11.38 -7.58 -6.02
C PHE A 54 12.16 -8.47 -5.07
N GLN A 55 13.43 -8.14 -4.80
CA GLN A 55 14.27 -8.92 -3.89
C GLN A 55 13.76 -8.84 -2.44
N ALA A 56 13.40 -7.64 -1.97
CA ALA A 56 12.88 -7.44 -0.63
C ALA A 56 11.59 -8.24 -0.37
N LEU A 57 10.68 -8.30 -1.34
CA LEU A 57 9.43 -9.04 -1.17
C LEU A 57 9.60 -10.54 -1.39
N LYS A 58 10.55 -10.96 -2.22
CA LYS A 58 10.80 -12.38 -2.53
C LYS A 58 11.27 -13.19 -1.32
N SER A 59 11.98 -12.56 -0.38
CA SER A 59 12.52 -13.22 0.83
C SER A 59 11.49 -13.41 1.94
N LEU A 60 10.33 -12.75 1.85
CA LEU A 60 9.33 -12.80 2.90
C LEU A 60 8.67 -14.19 3.02
N PRO A 61 8.22 -14.58 4.23
CA PRO A 61 7.52 -15.84 4.44
C PRO A 61 6.22 -15.95 3.63
N VAL A 62 5.90 -17.18 3.22
CA VAL A 62 4.63 -17.50 2.55
C VAL A 62 3.44 -17.15 3.45
N GLY A 63 2.41 -16.53 2.88
CA GLY A 63 1.21 -16.06 3.58
C GLY A 63 1.33 -14.65 4.15
N THR A 64 2.46 -13.98 3.92
CA THR A 64 2.62 -12.54 4.21
C THR A 64 1.76 -11.73 3.27
N VAL A 65 1.06 -10.73 3.81
CA VAL A 65 0.39 -9.70 3.01
C VAL A 65 1.17 -8.41 3.15
N VAL A 66 1.52 -7.82 2.02
CA VAL A 66 2.22 -6.54 1.95
C VAL A 66 1.22 -5.51 1.48
N HIS A 67 1.02 -4.46 2.25
CA HIS A 67 0.09 -3.40 1.94
C HIS A 67 0.82 -2.06 1.92
N LYS A 68 0.94 -1.47 0.73
CA LYS A 68 1.42 -0.10 0.56
C LYS A 68 0.21 0.82 0.43
N GLN A 69 0.19 1.88 1.23
CA GLN A 69 -0.87 2.89 1.22
C GLN A 69 -0.25 4.26 0.95
N ASP A 70 -0.69 4.89 -0.14
CA ASP A 70 -0.34 6.25 -0.48
C ASP A 70 -1.56 7.15 -0.22
N ILE A 71 -1.41 8.12 0.66
CA ILE A 71 -2.45 9.08 1.03
C ILE A 71 -2.11 10.41 0.39
N TYR A 72 -3.05 10.97 -0.37
CA TYR A 72 -2.94 12.25 -1.06
C TYR A 72 -3.99 13.22 -0.54
N LEU A 73 -3.56 14.32 0.06
CA LEU A 73 -4.44 15.34 0.65
C LEU A 73 -4.11 16.73 0.11
N LYS A 74 -5.12 17.44 -0.38
CA LYS A 74 -5.04 18.85 -0.72
C LYS A 74 -4.83 19.66 0.55
N LYS A 75 -3.68 20.33 0.65
CA LYS A 75 -3.32 21.19 1.77
C LYS A 75 -2.78 22.53 1.28
N SER A 76 -2.90 23.54 2.13
CA SER A 76 -2.23 24.82 1.94
C SER A 76 -0.81 24.74 2.47
N TYR A 77 0.16 25.17 1.66
CA TYR A 77 1.56 25.19 2.05
C TYR A 77 1.83 26.25 3.12
N SER A 78 2.50 25.85 4.20
CA SER A 78 3.00 26.77 5.23
C SER A 78 4.43 27.19 4.88
N SER A 79 4.63 28.50 4.69
CA SER A 79 5.94 29.07 4.39
C SER A 79 6.80 29.35 5.63
N GLU A 80 6.35 28.94 6.82
CA GLU A 80 7.02 29.25 8.10
C GLU A 80 8.45 28.71 8.19
N GLN A 81 8.76 27.64 7.47
CA GLN A 81 10.11 27.06 7.42
C GLN A 81 11.03 27.78 6.42
N LEU A 82 10.49 28.66 5.56
CA LEU A 82 11.28 29.39 4.59
C LEU A 82 11.97 30.60 5.27
N PRO A 83 13.25 30.86 4.96
CA PRO A 83 13.92 32.09 5.38
C PRO A 83 13.13 33.31 4.93
N ASN A 84 13.16 34.37 5.74
CA ASN A 84 12.36 35.58 5.52
C ASN A 84 13.15 36.87 5.86
N SER A 85 14.47 36.81 5.72
CA SER A 85 15.38 37.87 6.14
C SER A 85 15.66 38.87 5.02
N THR A 86 15.90 38.38 3.79
CA THR A 86 16.20 39.21 2.63
C THR A 86 14.96 39.58 1.81
N PHE A 87 15.08 40.53 0.90
CA PHE A 87 13.98 40.91 -0.01
C PHE A 87 13.50 39.74 -0.87
N LEU A 88 14.43 38.95 -1.42
CA LEU A 88 14.08 37.78 -2.23
C LEU A 88 13.43 36.68 -1.38
N GLU A 89 13.96 36.44 -0.18
CA GLU A 89 13.37 35.50 0.78
C GLU A 89 11.94 35.88 1.17
N LYS A 90 11.68 37.16 1.43
CA LYS A 90 10.32 37.69 1.67
C LYS A 90 9.38 37.41 0.50
N ALA A 91 9.84 37.71 -0.72
CA ALA A 91 9.05 37.46 -1.92
C ALA A 91 8.77 35.96 -2.12
N THR A 92 9.75 35.08 -1.87
CA THR A 92 9.57 33.63 -1.92
C THR A 92 8.60 33.14 -0.84
N HIS A 93 8.74 33.62 0.39
CA HIS A 93 7.87 33.29 1.49
C HIS A 93 6.41 33.67 1.17
N GLU A 94 6.17 34.88 0.68
CA GLU A 94 4.83 35.34 0.27
C GLU A 94 4.28 34.55 -0.93
N HIS A 95 5.12 34.20 -1.90
CA HIS A 95 4.71 33.44 -3.08
C HIS A 95 4.17 32.05 -2.76
N PHE A 96 4.76 31.37 -1.77
CA PHE A 96 4.36 30.01 -1.39
C PHE A 96 3.31 29.97 -0.27
N LYS A 97 3.21 31.02 0.55
CA LYS A 97 2.27 31.06 1.68
C LYS A 97 0.83 30.82 1.22
N GLY A 98 0.21 29.76 1.76
CA GLY A 98 -1.19 29.44 1.50
C GLY A 98 -1.46 28.77 0.14
N ARG A 99 -0.43 28.56 -0.68
CA ARG A 99 -0.57 27.93 -2.00
C ARG A 99 -1.00 26.47 -1.83
N GLY A 100 -2.02 26.07 -2.58
CA GLY A 100 -2.50 24.68 -2.58
C GLY A 100 -1.47 23.73 -3.18
N HIS A 101 -1.28 22.59 -2.53
CA HIS A 101 -0.51 21.46 -3.03
C HIS A 101 -1.17 20.15 -2.59
N ILE A 102 -0.73 19.03 -3.16
CA ILE A 102 -1.11 17.70 -2.69
C ILE A 102 0.02 17.22 -1.78
N GLU A 103 -0.28 17.07 -0.50
CA GLU A 103 0.59 16.39 0.44
C GLU A 103 0.48 14.89 0.20
N HIS A 104 1.63 14.22 0.06
CA HIS A 104 1.71 12.78 -0.08
C HIS A 104 2.30 12.17 1.19
N SER A 105 1.69 11.08 1.66
CA SER A 105 2.24 10.24 2.73
C SER A 105 2.21 8.78 2.30
N CYS A 106 3.37 8.11 2.35
CA CYS A 106 3.49 6.69 2.03
C CYS A 106 3.65 5.85 3.31
N TYR A 107 2.84 4.82 3.43
CA TYR A 107 2.92 3.83 4.49
C TYR A 107 3.08 2.43 3.91
N LEU A 108 3.82 1.58 4.63
CA LEU A 108 4.07 0.20 4.27
C LEU A 108 3.79 -0.71 5.46
N PHE A 109 2.92 -1.68 5.24
CA PHE A 109 2.46 -2.63 6.25
C PHE A 109 2.79 -4.05 5.83
N PHE A 110 3.46 -4.79 6.71
CA PHE A 110 3.71 -6.23 6.54
C PHE A 110 2.85 -7.00 7.53
N ILE A 111 1.94 -7.82 7.00
CA ILE A 111 0.90 -8.47 7.79
C ILE A 111 1.15 -9.98 7.82
N LEU A 112 1.39 -10.51 9.01
CA LEU A 112 1.38 -11.94 9.30
C LEU A 112 -0.06 -12.38 9.55
N THR A 113 -0.59 -13.19 8.63
CA THR A 113 -1.97 -13.66 8.72
C THR A 113 -2.07 -14.96 9.50
N LYS A 114 -2.95 -15.00 10.52
CA LYS A 114 -3.15 -16.23 11.33
C LYS A 114 -3.82 -17.37 10.55
N ASN A 115 -4.61 -17.03 9.53
CA ASN A 115 -5.44 -18.00 8.80
C ASN A 115 -4.88 -18.43 7.44
N LYS A 116 -3.71 -17.95 7.03
CA LYS A 116 -3.07 -18.27 5.74
C LYS A 116 -4.00 -18.17 4.52
N ALA A 117 -5.09 -17.40 4.61
CA ALA A 117 -6.15 -17.36 3.60
C ALA A 117 -6.70 -15.94 3.44
N LEU A 118 -6.87 -15.54 2.18
CA LEU A 118 -7.25 -14.21 1.68
C LEU A 118 -8.57 -13.66 2.25
N ASN A 119 -9.61 -14.49 2.26
CA ASN A 119 -10.99 -14.05 2.44
C ASN A 119 -11.69 -15.07 3.31
N ASN A 120 -11.34 -15.15 4.58
CA ASN A 120 -12.20 -15.89 5.49
C ASN A 120 -13.41 -14.98 5.79
N PRO A 121 -14.62 -15.33 5.32
CA PRO A 121 -15.81 -14.49 5.49
C PRO A 121 -16.18 -14.27 6.97
N LYS A 122 -15.54 -15.00 7.90
CA LYS A 122 -15.63 -14.75 9.34
C LYS A 122 -14.90 -13.47 9.80
N TYR A 123 -14.10 -12.83 8.94
CA TYR A 123 -13.28 -11.64 9.26
C TYR A 123 -13.75 -10.35 8.57
N VAL A 124 -15.01 -10.32 8.10
CA VAL A 124 -15.62 -9.13 7.49
C VAL A 124 -15.95 -8.05 8.53
N ASN A 125 -16.06 -8.41 9.81
CA ASN A 125 -16.34 -7.44 10.89
C ASN A 125 -15.08 -7.20 11.76
N PRO A 126 -14.48 -5.99 11.70
CA PRO A 126 -13.30 -5.63 12.50
C PRO A 126 -13.63 -5.35 13.97
N PHE A 127 -14.89 -5.36 14.41
CA PHE A 127 -15.33 -5.06 15.78
C PHE A 127 -15.82 -6.32 16.51
N ARG A 128 -15.01 -7.38 16.50
CA ARG A 128 -15.36 -8.66 17.14
C ARG A 128 -14.97 -8.66 18.61
N LYS A 129 -15.72 -9.44 19.41
CA LYS A 129 -15.34 -9.79 20.78
C LYS A 129 -13.97 -10.47 20.81
N VAL A 130 -12.98 -9.74 21.32
CA VAL A 130 -11.62 -10.24 21.56
C VAL A 130 -11.73 -11.45 22.50
N SER A 131 -11.29 -12.64 22.06
CA SER A 131 -11.16 -13.76 22.99
C SER A 131 -10.04 -13.45 23.98
N LYS A 132 -10.25 -13.69 25.28
CA LYS A 132 -9.37 -13.30 26.40
C LYS A 132 -7.90 -13.77 26.33
N GLY A 133 -7.49 -14.50 25.29
CA GLY A 133 -6.11 -14.94 25.04
C GLY A 133 -5.49 -14.43 23.72
N ILE A 134 -5.97 -13.31 23.16
CA ILE A 134 -5.40 -12.72 21.92
C ILE A 134 -4.23 -11.76 22.20
N VAL A 135 -3.91 -11.47 23.48
CA VAL A 135 -2.62 -10.85 23.80
C VAL A 135 -1.55 -11.90 23.51
N GLN A 136 -1.11 -11.93 22.26
CA GLN A 136 -0.02 -12.77 21.80
C GLN A 136 1.24 -12.10 22.33
N GLU A 137 1.85 -12.73 23.33
CA GLU A 137 3.27 -12.46 23.60
C GLU A 137 4.05 -12.73 22.31
N LEU A 138 5.16 -12.00 22.12
CA LEU A 138 6.09 -12.18 21.01
C LEU A 138 6.64 -13.61 21.01
N ASP A 139 5.93 -14.51 20.34
CA ASP A 139 6.35 -15.88 20.10
C ASP A 139 7.48 -15.92 19.06
N ASP A 140 8.14 -17.08 18.95
CA ASP A 140 9.28 -17.23 18.05
C ASP A 140 8.90 -17.04 16.58
N ASN A 141 7.64 -17.29 16.21
CA ASN A 141 7.14 -17.08 14.86
C ASN A 141 7.00 -15.58 14.54
N ILE A 142 6.46 -14.79 15.47
CA ILE A 142 6.37 -13.33 15.31
C ILE A 142 7.77 -12.72 15.26
N LYS A 143 8.71 -13.17 16.10
CA LYS A 143 10.11 -12.72 16.05
C LYS A 143 10.78 -13.06 14.73
N SER A 144 10.61 -14.30 14.25
CA SER A 144 11.13 -14.72 12.95
C SER A 144 10.55 -13.88 11.82
N PHE A 145 9.24 -13.59 11.86
CA PHE A 145 8.59 -12.73 10.87
C PHE A 145 9.12 -11.29 10.92
N ALA A 146 9.22 -10.71 12.11
CA ALA A 146 9.75 -9.36 12.31
C ALA A 146 11.19 -9.23 11.78
N ASN A 147 12.03 -10.25 12.02
CA ASN A 147 13.38 -10.30 11.46
C ASN A 147 13.37 -10.35 9.94
N SER A 148 12.55 -11.21 9.33
CA SER A 148 12.41 -11.25 7.85
C SER A 148 11.95 -9.93 7.26
N VAL A 149 11.00 -9.25 7.92
CA VAL A 149 10.52 -7.92 7.50
C VAL A 149 11.62 -6.86 7.67
N SER A 150 12.37 -6.89 8.77
CA SER A 150 13.50 -6.00 9.00
C SER A 150 14.59 -6.16 7.93
N ASP A 151 14.90 -7.39 7.53
CA ASP A 151 15.84 -7.68 6.44
C ASP A 151 15.31 -7.13 5.10
N SER A 152 14.02 -7.33 4.81
CA SER A 152 13.37 -6.79 3.61
C SER A 152 13.40 -5.26 3.56
N VAL A 153 13.08 -4.59 4.67
CA VAL A 153 13.13 -3.12 4.77
C VAL A 153 14.57 -2.62 4.63
N SER A 154 15.52 -3.28 5.29
CA SER A 154 16.94 -2.94 5.16
C SER A 154 17.41 -3.06 3.70
N PHE A 155 16.94 -4.08 2.98
CA PHE A 155 17.24 -4.24 1.56
C PHE A 155 16.70 -3.08 0.71
N ILE A 156 15.46 -2.64 0.97
CA ILE A 156 14.88 -1.46 0.29
C ILE A 156 15.70 -0.21 0.59
N ASN A 157 16.04 0.04 1.86
CA ASN A 157 16.80 1.23 2.26
C ASN A 157 18.22 1.25 1.69
N ASN A 158 18.83 0.07 1.51
CA ASN A 158 20.15 -0.06 0.88
C ASN A 158 20.18 0.39 -0.59
N SER A 159 19.02 0.49 -1.26
CA SER A 159 18.94 1.05 -2.62
C SER A 159 19.31 2.54 -2.68
N ARG A 160 19.25 3.25 -1.54
CA ARG A 160 19.44 4.72 -1.42
C ARG A 160 18.48 5.56 -2.26
N LYS A 161 17.45 4.94 -2.84
CA LYS A 161 16.37 5.61 -3.58
C LYS A 161 15.15 5.81 -2.71
N MET A 162 14.87 4.86 -1.82
CA MET A 162 13.76 4.94 -0.88
C MET A 162 14.27 4.71 0.53
N ASP A 163 13.56 5.26 1.50
CA ASP A 163 13.84 5.06 2.90
C ASP A 163 12.55 4.75 3.65
N PHE A 164 12.51 3.62 4.34
CA PHE A 164 11.39 3.20 5.17
C PHE A 164 11.83 3.11 6.61
N VAL A 165 11.15 3.85 7.47
CA VAL A 165 11.43 3.96 8.90
C VAL A 165 10.26 3.38 9.68
N SER A 166 10.56 2.64 10.75
CA SER A 166 9.54 2.09 11.65
C SER A 166 8.68 3.21 12.25
N LEU A 167 7.37 3.07 12.18
CA LEU A 167 6.44 3.99 12.83
C LEU A 167 6.44 3.78 14.34
N LYS A 168 6.39 4.86 15.11
CA LYS A 168 6.16 4.80 16.56
C LYS A 168 4.70 4.50 16.86
N ALA A 169 4.43 3.95 18.04
CA ALA A 169 3.07 3.65 18.49
C ALA A 169 2.12 4.86 18.42
N GLU A 170 2.61 6.06 18.80
CA GLU A 170 1.85 7.31 18.72
C GLU A 170 1.48 7.67 17.27
N GLU A 171 2.40 7.49 16.32
CA GLU A 171 2.16 7.78 14.90
C GLU A 171 1.15 6.79 14.31
N ILE A 172 1.17 5.52 14.74
CA ILE A 172 0.18 4.51 14.35
C ILE A 172 -1.21 4.89 14.87
N GLN A 173 -1.30 5.33 16.12
CA GLN A 173 -2.56 5.79 16.72
C GLN A 173 -3.10 7.03 16.01
N GLN A 174 -2.23 8.00 15.70
CA GLN A 174 -2.58 9.20 14.95
C GLN A 174 -3.07 8.84 13.55
N LEU A 175 -2.36 7.98 12.81
CA LEU A 175 -2.78 7.51 11.49
C LEU A 175 -4.14 6.83 11.55
N THR A 176 -4.34 5.95 12.53
CA THR A 176 -5.62 5.24 12.74
C THR A 176 -6.74 6.24 13.01
N SER A 177 -6.51 7.20 13.91
CA SER A 177 -7.50 8.22 14.27
C SER A 177 -7.83 9.10 13.07
N SER A 178 -6.82 9.61 12.35
CA SER A 178 -7.02 10.41 11.14
C SER A 178 -7.77 9.66 10.05
N TYR A 179 -7.45 8.38 9.82
CA TYR A 179 -8.13 7.55 8.83
C TYR A 179 -9.62 7.37 9.16
N PHE A 180 -9.95 6.99 10.40
CA PHE A 180 -11.34 6.80 10.82
C PHE A 180 -12.10 8.12 11.02
N ASN A 181 -11.40 9.22 11.25
CA ASN A 181 -11.96 10.58 11.25
C ASN A 181 -12.09 11.18 9.84
N GLY A 182 -11.82 10.39 8.79
CA GLY A 182 -11.89 10.84 7.41
C GLY A 182 -10.99 12.03 7.09
N PHE A 183 -9.87 12.18 7.81
CA PHE A 183 -8.91 13.29 7.71
C PHE A 183 -9.49 14.69 7.98
N ASN A 184 -10.60 14.77 8.74
CA ASN A 184 -11.06 16.05 9.28
C ASN A 184 -10.09 16.53 10.38
N GLU A 185 -9.87 17.84 10.47
CA GLU A 185 -8.97 18.46 11.46
C GLU A 185 -9.78 19.28 12.48
N GLY A 186 -9.40 19.21 13.76
CA GLY A 186 -9.96 20.05 14.83
C GLY A 186 -11.22 19.52 15.52
N TYR A 187 -11.82 18.42 15.05
CA TYR A 187 -12.98 17.78 15.67
C TYR A 187 -13.08 16.30 15.29
N ASP A 188 -13.77 15.52 16.13
CA ASP A 188 -14.12 14.13 15.86
C ASP A 188 -15.40 14.04 15.03
N THR A 189 -15.45 13.09 14.11
CA THR A 189 -16.54 12.89 13.16
C THR A 189 -17.09 11.48 13.22
N ASP A 190 -18.34 11.32 12.80
CA ASP A 190 -19.00 10.02 12.69
C ASP A 190 -19.01 9.53 11.24
N ILE A 191 -19.08 8.21 11.06
CA ILE A 191 -19.15 7.55 9.76
C ILE A 191 -20.61 7.29 9.41
N LEU A 192 -21.15 8.07 8.49
CA LEU A 192 -22.52 7.94 8.02
C LEU A 192 -22.56 7.08 6.77
N LEU A 193 -23.08 5.86 6.93
CA LEU A 193 -23.31 4.91 5.84
C LEU A 193 -24.76 5.04 5.35
N ASP A 194 -24.99 5.85 4.32
CA ASP A 194 -26.28 5.90 3.63
C ASP A 194 -26.27 4.98 2.39
N LYS A 195 -27.45 4.65 1.84
CA LYS A 195 -27.60 3.78 0.67
C LYS A 195 -26.87 4.27 -0.58
N LYS A 196 -26.55 5.56 -0.64
CA LYS A 196 -25.97 6.23 -1.82
C LYS A 196 -24.60 6.85 -1.60
N SER A 197 -24.17 7.05 -0.35
CA SER A 197 -22.91 7.73 -0.06
C SER A 197 -22.36 7.30 1.30
N VAL A 198 -21.05 7.24 1.39
CA VAL A 198 -20.31 7.11 2.66
C VAL A 198 -19.73 8.47 2.98
N ASN A 199 -20.14 9.06 4.10
CA ASN A 199 -19.67 10.38 4.53
C ASN A 199 -18.99 10.26 5.88
N ILE A 200 -17.86 10.95 6.05
CA ILE A 200 -17.16 11.06 7.34
C ILE A 200 -16.91 12.55 7.60
N GLY A 201 -17.73 13.12 8.50
CA GLY A 201 -17.82 14.58 8.64
C GLY A 201 -18.26 15.24 7.33
N GLU A 202 -17.44 16.15 6.82
CA GLU A 202 -17.69 16.88 5.57
C GLU A 202 -17.14 16.16 4.32
N ASN A 203 -16.40 15.07 4.51
CA ASN A 203 -15.74 14.36 3.42
C ASN A 203 -16.62 13.23 2.88
N HIS A 204 -16.79 13.21 1.56
CA HIS A 204 -17.48 12.15 0.83
C HIS A 204 -16.48 11.11 0.34
N PHE A 205 -16.78 9.83 0.57
CA PHE A 205 -15.92 8.70 0.22
C PHE A 205 -16.59 7.82 -0.82
N ASP A 206 -15.81 7.45 -1.83
CA ASP A 206 -16.10 6.38 -2.78
C ASP A 206 -14.90 5.43 -2.84
N ALA A 207 -15.16 4.18 -3.23
CA ALA A 207 -14.12 3.16 -3.35
C ALA A 207 -14.18 2.52 -4.74
N LEU A 208 -13.04 2.45 -5.39
CA LEU A 208 -12.84 1.72 -6.65
C LEU A 208 -11.84 0.59 -6.42
N ALA A 209 -12.19 -0.61 -6.85
CA ALA A 209 -11.29 -1.76 -6.83
C ALA A 209 -10.95 -2.17 -8.27
N ILE A 210 -9.67 -2.14 -8.62
CA ILE A 210 -9.17 -2.68 -9.90
C ILE A 210 -8.89 -4.16 -9.69
N ASN A 211 -9.77 -5.01 -10.23
CA ASN A 211 -9.75 -6.46 -10.03
C ASN A 211 -9.55 -7.27 -11.32
N SER A 212 -9.30 -6.59 -12.44
CA SER A 212 -9.10 -7.20 -13.75
C SER A 212 -7.82 -6.68 -14.37
N GLU A 213 -7.01 -7.59 -14.90
CA GLU A 213 -5.81 -7.26 -15.68
C GLU A 213 -6.14 -6.47 -16.95
N LEU A 214 -7.38 -6.60 -17.46
CA LEU A 214 -7.87 -5.87 -18.64
C LEU A 214 -7.98 -4.36 -18.40
N CYS A 215 -7.92 -3.90 -17.15
CA CYS A 215 -7.85 -2.49 -16.81
C CYS A 215 -6.47 -1.89 -17.07
N PHE A 216 -5.45 -2.71 -17.33
CA PHE A 216 -4.10 -2.27 -17.69
C PHE A 216 -3.86 -2.45 -19.19
N GLY A 217 -2.84 -1.75 -19.70
CA GLY A 217 -2.40 -1.91 -21.10
C GLY A 217 -1.81 -3.29 -21.38
N GLU A 218 -1.37 -3.51 -22.62
CA GLU A 218 -0.82 -4.80 -23.05
C GLU A 218 0.48 -5.20 -22.34
N SER A 219 1.25 -4.21 -21.86
CA SER A 219 2.51 -4.41 -21.16
C SER A 219 2.56 -3.69 -19.82
N VAL A 220 3.32 -4.27 -18.90
CA VAL A 220 3.67 -3.66 -17.61
C VAL A 220 5.15 -3.29 -17.67
N GLN A 221 5.48 -2.09 -17.21
CA GLN A 221 6.83 -1.55 -17.19
C GLN A 221 7.10 -0.95 -15.80
N SER A 222 8.37 -0.76 -15.44
CA SER A 222 8.73 -0.07 -14.20
C SER A 222 8.37 1.42 -14.26
N SER A 223 8.56 2.03 -15.43
CA SER A 223 8.27 3.43 -15.72
C SER A 223 7.71 3.60 -17.13
N LYS A 224 7.15 4.78 -17.39
CA LYS A 224 6.71 5.24 -18.71
C LYS A 224 7.21 6.66 -18.95
N THR A 225 7.35 7.05 -20.20
CA THR A 225 7.69 8.43 -20.56
C THR A 225 6.56 9.37 -20.14
N ASN A 226 6.93 10.54 -19.60
CA ASN A 226 6.00 11.62 -19.34
C ASN A 226 5.97 12.55 -20.54
N GLU A 227 4.93 12.42 -21.36
CA GLU A 227 4.74 13.19 -22.60
C GLU A 227 4.67 14.70 -22.37
N LYS A 228 4.28 15.16 -21.17
CA LYS A 228 4.15 16.61 -20.88
C LYS A 228 5.50 17.31 -20.69
N PHE A 229 6.50 16.57 -20.20
CA PHE A 229 7.80 17.12 -19.86
C PHE A 229 8.93 16.58 -20.74
N THR A 230 8.65 15.59 -21.59
CA THR A 230 9.63 15.04 -22.52
C THR A 230 9.71 15.90 -23.79
N SER A 231 10.93 16.13 -24.27
CA SER A 231 11.24 16.75 -25.55
C SER A 231 12.32 15.94 -26.29
N ASP A 232 12.71 16.37 -27.49
CA ASP A 232 13.77 15.71 -28.26
C ASP A 232 15.12 15.71 -27.53
N ASP A 233 15.36 16.71 -26.67
CA ASP A 233 16.63 16.88 -25.95
C ASP A 233 16.65 16.19 -24.56
N PHE A 234 15.48 15.86 -23.99
CA PHE A 234 15.38 15.28 -22.65
C PHE A 234 14.13 14.43 -22.45
N VAL A 235 14.31 13.28 -21.81
CA VAL A 235 13.23 12.33 -21.51
C VAL A 235 12.96 12.30 -20.01
N PHE A 236 11.72 12.58 -19.62
CA PHE A 236 11.27 12.46 -18.24
C PHE A 236 10.48 11.18 -18.06
N HIS A 237 10.81 10.42 -17.02
CA HIS A 237 10.10 9.21 -16.67
C HIS A 237 9.12 9.47 -15.52
N GLN A 238 8.04 8.70 -15.51
CA GLN A 238 7.06 8.62 -14.43
C GLN A 238 6.76 7.15 -14.15
N GLY A 239 6.39 6.84 -12.92
CA GLY A 239 5.98 5.49 -12.54
C GLY A 239 4.76 5.02 -13.33
N PHE A 240 4.66 3.71 -13.53
CA PHE A 240 3.57 3.11 -14.31
C PHE A 240 2.18 3.49 -13.76
N ILE A 241 2.05 3.49 -12.43
CA ILE A 241 0.80 3.76 -11.69
C ILE A 241 0.63 5.22 -11.25
N ASP A 242 1.54 6.13 -11.60
CA ASP A 242 1.49 7.55 -11.20
C ASP A 242 0.21 8.27 -11.68
N GLY A 243 -0.46 7.70 -12.68
CA GLY A 243 -1.76 8.17 -13.15
C GLY A 243 -2.87 8.08 -12.10
N LEU A 244 -2.81 7.08 -11.20
CA LEU A 244 -3.78 6.86 -10.13
C LEU A 244 -3.40 7.54 -8.81
N GLY A 245 -2.13 7.90 -8.64
CA GLY A 245 -1.62 8.65 -7.49
C GLY A 245 -1.41 10.11 -7.86
N LEU A 246 -0.18 10.44 -8.25
CA LEU A 246 0.29 11.82 -8.47
C LEU A 246 -0.53 12.66 -9.47
N THR A 247 -1.13 12.03 -10.47
CA THR A 247 -1.88 12.77 -11.52
C THR A 247 -3.32 13.09 -11.10
N LEU A 248 -3.87 12.38 -10.11
CA LEU A 248 -5.22 12.60 -9.64
C LEU A 248 -5.24 13.80 -8.69
N ASN A 249 -5.70 14.95 -9.18
CA ASN A 249 -5.72 16.20 -8.43
C ASN A 249 -6.91 16.30 -7.45
N GLU A 250 -7.16 15.26 -6.67
CA GLU A 250 -8.21 15.20 -5.64
C GLU A 250 -7.70 14.53 -4.36
N ASN A 251 -8.43 14.65 -3.25
CA ASN A 251 -8.12 13.87 -2.06
C ASN A 251 -8.40 12.39 -2.34
N HIS A 252 -7.40 11.53 -2.22
CA HIS A 252 -7.56 10.11 -2.51
C HIS A 252 -6.53 9.25 -1.80
N ILE A 253 -6.81 7.95 -1.72
CA ILE A 253 -5.91 6.96 -1.15
C ILE A 253 -5.73 5.83 -2.14
N VAL A 254 -4.48 5.52 -2.47
CA VAL A 254 -4.13 4.38 -3.31
C VAL A 254 -3.63 3.25 -2.42
N ASN A 255 -4.32 2.10 -2.48
CA ASN A 255 -3.94 0.91 -1.73
C ASN A 255 -3.43 -0.16 -2.70
N GLN A 256 -2.18 -0.58 -2.53
CA GLN A 256 -1.59 -1.71 -3.25
C GLN A 256 -1.41 -2.86 -2.26
N ILE A 257 -2.09 -3.96 -2.52
CA ILE A 257 -2.10 -5.12 -1.61
C ILE A 257 -1.55 -6.33 -2.38
N LEU A 258 -0.42 -6.84 -1.91
CA LEU A 258 0.28 -7.99 -2.48
C LEU A 258 0.18 -9.18 -1.52
N TYR A 259 -0.30 -10.30 -2.04
CA TYR A 259 -0.39 -11.55 -1.30
C TYR A 259 0.74 -12.48 -1.73
N LEU A 260 1.62 -12.84 -0.80
CA LEU A 260 2.75 -13.72 -1.09
C LEU A 260 2.34 -15.18 -0.88
N ASP A 261 1.88 -15.83 -1.94
CA ASP A 261 1.45 -17.23 -1.91
C ASP A 261 2.60 -18.22 -2.17
N ASP A 262 2.34 -19.50 -1.90
CA ASP A 262 3.30 -20.59 -2.07
C ASP A 262 3.61 -20.85 -3.55
N LYS A 263 4.82 -20.50 -3.97
CA LYS A 263 5.33 -20.74 -5.32
C LYS A 263 5.30 -22.21 -5.71
N GLN A 264 5.58 -23.12 -4.78
CA GLN A 264 5.56 -24.57 -5.06
C GLN A 264 4.15 -25.08 -5.31
N LYS A 265 3.16 -24.55 -4.56
CA LYS A 265 1.75 -24.86 -4.77
C LYS A 265 1.29 -24.40 -6.15
N TRP A 266 1.62 -23.16 -6.55
CA TRP A 266 1.29 -22.65 -7.88
C TRP A 266 1.99 -23.41 -9.00
N ARG A 267 3.26 -23.78 -8.81
CA ARG A 267 3.98 -24.61 -9.78
C ARG A 267 3.31 -25.97 -10.00
N LYS A 268 2.93 -26.68 -8.93
CA LYS A 268 2.18 -27.94 -9.05
C LYS A 268 0.84 -27.78 -9.76
N LEU A 269 0.12 -26.68 -9.51
CA LEU A 269 -1.13 -26.38 -10.20
C LEU A 269 -0.91 -26.11 -11.70
N LEU A 270 0.14 -25.36 -12.05
CA LEU A 270 0.52 -25.10 -13.43
C LEU A 270 0.93 -26.39 -14.14
N ASP A 271 1.78 -27.22 -13.53
CA ASP A 271 2.23 -28.50 -14.09
C ASP A 271 1.02 -29.42 -14.38
N LYS A 272 0.09 -29.52 -13.43
CA LYS A 272 -1.16 -30.28 -13.60
C LYS A 272 -2.00 -29.72 -14.76
N LYS A 273 -2.12 -28.40 -14.84
CA LYS A 273 -2.88 -27.73 -15.91
C LYS A 273 -2.23 -27.91 -17.28
N ILE A 274 -0.89 -27.93 -17.36
CA ILE A 274 -0.14 -28.28 -18.58
C ILE A 274 -0.46 -29.73 -18.98
N GLU A 275 -0.47 -30.67 -18.04
CA GLU A 275 -0.78 -32.07 -18.32
C GLU A 275 -2.23 -32.25 -18.86
N GLU A 276 -3.19 -31.60 -18.22
CA GLU A 276 -4.60 -31.61 -18.63
C GLU A 276 -4.82 -30.95 -20.00
N LEU A 277 -4.20 -29.79 -20.23
CA LEU A 277 -4.27 -29.08 -21.52
C LEU A 277 -3.54 -29.84 -22.64
N ASN A 278 -2.42 -30.52 -22.36
CA ASN A 278 -1.78 -31.39 -23.35
C ASN A 278 -2.72 -32.50 -23.83
N LYS A 279 -3.39 -33.19 -22.89
CA LYS A 279 -4.37 -34.25 -23.18
C LYS A 279 -5.59 -33.73 -23.95
N SER A 280 -6.01 -32.49 -23.67
CA SER A 280 -7.21 -31.87 -24.25
C SER A 280 -6.93 -30.88 -25.40
N SER A 281 -5.67 -30.72 -25.80
CA SER A 281 -5.22 -29.70 -26.77
C SER A 281 -5.86 -29.86 -28.14
N ASN A 282 -6.16 -31.10 -28.56
CA ASN A 282 -6.82 -31.38 -29.84
C ASN A 282 -8.34 -31.17 -29.83
N PHE A 283 -8.94 -30.88 -28.66
CA PHE A 283 -10.39 -30.69 -28.51
C PHE A 283 -10.84 -29.22 -28.62
N GLY A 284 -9.91 -28.26 -28.71
CA GLY A 284 -10.25 -26.85 -28.91
C GLY A 284 -9.04 -25.98 -29.22
N SER A 285 -9.16 -25.08 -30.20
CA SER A 285 -8.10 -24.15 -30.60
C SER A 285 -7.62 -23.26 -29.45
N GLN A 286 -8.54 -22.87 -28.57
CA GLN A 286 -8.25 -22.06 -27.38
C GLN A 286 -7.37 -22.80 -26.37
N ASN A 287 -7.49 -24.13 -26.26
CA ASN A 287 -6.65 -24.94 -25.37
C ASN A 287 -5.18 -24.94 -25.84
N LYS A 288 -4.93 -24.95 -27.15
CA LYS A 288 -3.56 -24.84 -27.71
C LYS A 288 -2.92 -23.49 -27.39
N VAL A 289 -3.69 -22.41 -27.51
CA VAL A 289 -3.22 -21.05 -27.19
C VAL A 289 -2.90 -20.91 -25.71
N VAL A 290 -3.78 -21.40 -24.82
CA VAL A 290 -3.56 -21.33 -23.37
C VAL A 290 -2.38 -22.21 -22.94
N LEU A 291 -2.25 -23.41 -23.51
CA LEU A 291 -1.11 -24.30 -23.28
C LEU A 291 0.21 -23.62 -23.64
N GLY A 292 0.28 -23.02 -24.83
CA GLY A 292 1.48 -22.30 -25.28
C GLY A 292 1.85 -21.16 -24.34
N LYS A 293 0.86 -20.36 -23.89
CA LYS A 293 1.08 -19.28 -22.92
C LYS A 293 1.64 -19.80 -21.59
N ILE A 294 1.11 -20.90 -21.07
CA ILE A 294 1.55 -21.45 -19.78
C ILE A 294 2.96 -22.06 -19.88
N GLN A 295 3.33 -22.67 -21.00
CA GLN A 295 4.65 -23.25 -21.21
C GLN A 295 5.80 -22.23 -21.32
N HIS A 296 5.47 -20.96 -21.57
CA HIS A 296 6.45 -19.86 -21.63
C HIS A 296 6.75 -19.21 -20.28
N ILE A 297 6.02 -19.59 -19.21
CA ILE A 297 6.20 -19.11 -17.82
C ILE A 297 7.19 -20.02 -17.09
#